data_AF-A0A1C5T7V7-F1
#
_entry.id   AF-A0A1C5T7V7-F1
#
_cell.length_a   1.000
_cell.length_b   1.000
_cell.length_c   1.000
_cell.angle_alpha   90.00
_cell.angle_beta   90.00
_cell.angle_gamma   90.00
#
_symmetry.space_group_name_H-M   'P 1'
#
loop_
_entity.id
_entity.type
_entity.pdbx_description
1 polymer ?
#
loop_
_entity_poly.entity_id
_entity_poly.type
_entity_poly.pdbx_seq_one_letter_code
_entity_poly.pdbx_strand_id
1 'polypeptide(L)'
;MKELHLTEGRNTGFGKILRALSANGSPKPEFETDDDHSYFISRFFVHEAFLEDENERSLSEEKEKELKDLEKEPKKSQKGAKKEPKQNRKY
;
A
#
# COMPACT_ATOMS: atom_id res chain seq x y z
N MET A 1 -26.16 -7.33 -23.12
CA MET A 1 -24.75 -7.75 -23.33
C MET A 1 -24.18 -7.42 -24.71
N LYS A 2 -24.98 -7.32 -25.79
CA LYS A 2 -24.48 -6.95 -27.13
C LYS A 2 -24.02 -5.49 -27.30
N GLU A 3 -24.25 -4.62 -26.32
CA GLU A 3 -24.00 -3.17 -26.43
C GLU A 3 -22.69 -2.71 -25.79
N LEU A 4 -21.99 -3.57 -25.06
CA LEU A 4 -20.79 -3.17 -24.31
C LEU A 4 -19.46 -3.39 -25.06
N HIS A 5 -19.49 -3.90 -26.30
CA HIS A 5 -18.29 -4.22 -27.10
C HIS A 5 -17.18 -4.95 -26.31
N LEU A 6 -17.54 -5.73 -25.29
CA LEU A 6 -16.59 -6.36 -24.36
C LEU A 6 -15.84 -7.54 -24.98
N THR A 7 -16.35 -8.04 -26.11
CA THR A 7 -15.80 -9.18 -26.81
C THR A 7 -15.28 -8.70 -28.15
N GLU A 8 -13.96 -8.60 -28.25
CA GLU A 8 -13.33 -8.46 -29.55
C GLU A 8 -13.37 -9.78 -30.32
N GLY A 9 -13.08 -9.73 -31.62
CA GLY A 9 -13.01 -10.91 -32.48
C GLY A 9 -12.08 -11.99 -31.91
N ARG A 10 -12.40 -13.26 -32.21
CA ARG A 10 -11.61 -14.43 -31.79
C ARG A 10 -10.12 -14.23 -32.11
N ASN A 11 -9.27 -14.61 -31.17
CA ASN A 11 -7.81 -14.60 -31.31
C ASN A 11 -7.17 -13.21 -31.53
N THR A 12 -7.85 -12.10 -31.18
CA THR A 12 -7.27 -10.75 -31.29
C THR A 12 -6.70 -10.19 -29.98
N GLY A 13 -6.97 -10.84 -28.84
CA GLY A 13 -6.61 -10.34 -27.50
C GLY A 13 -5.10 -10.25 -27.26
N PHE A 14 -4.34 -11.31 -27.57
CA PHE A 14 -2.89 -11.35 -27.35
C PHE A 14 -2.14 -10.21 -28.06
N GLY A 15 -2.42 -10.01 -29.35
CA GLY A 15 -1.78 -8.94 -30.11
C GLY A 15 -2.08 -7.55 -29.54
N LYS A 16 -3.27 -7.34 -29.00
CA LYS A 16 -3.65 -6.05 -28.39
C LYS A 16 -3.00 -5.83 -27.04
N ILE A 17 -2.92 -6.88 -26.21
CA ILE A 17 -2.17 -6.83 -24.95
C ILE A 17 -0.71 -6.45 -25.24
N LEU A 18 -0.06 -7.16 -26.16
CA LEU A 18 1.34 -6.90 -26.52
C LEU A 18 1.54 -5.49 -27.11
N ARG A 19 0.63 -5.04 -27.98
CA ARG A 19 0.69 -3.69 -28.55
C ARG A 19 0.50 -2.61 -27.49
N ALA A 20 -0.43 -2.79 -26.56
CA ALA A 20 -0.69 -1.85 -25.48
C ALA A 20 0.52 -1.75 -24.54
N LEU A 21 1.09 -2.89 -24.14
CA LEU A 21 2.31 -2.95 -23.30
C LEU A 21 3.54 -2.38 -24.01
N SER A 22 3.67 -2.57 -25.32
CA SER A 22 4.77 -1.94 -26.05
C SER A 22 4.57 -0.44 -26.21
N ALA A 23 3.32 0.03 -26.39
CA ALA A 23 3.02 1.44 -26.61
C ALA A 23 3.16 2.28 -25.34
N ASN A 24 2.92 1.69 -24.16
CA ASN A 24 3.10 2.37 -22.87
C ASN A 24 4.49 2.16 -22.26
N GLY A 25 5.39 1.40 -22.90
CA GLY A 25 6.73 1.12 -22.37
C GLY A 25 6.78 0.07 -21.26
N SER A 26 5.68 -0.63 -20.99
CA SER A 26 5.64 -1.70 -19.98
C SER A 26 6.51 -2.89 -20.39
N PRO A 27 7.04 -3.64 -19.39
CA PRO A 27 7.71 -4.90 -19.66
C PRO A 27 6.79 -5.92 -20.35
N LYS A 28 7.38 -6.81 -21.14
CA LYS A 28 6.64 -7.88 -21.84
C LYS A 28 6.01 -8.84 -20.84
N PRO A 29 4.79 -9.33 -21.11
CA PRO A 29 4.13 -10.29 -20.23
C PRO A 29 4.69 -11.70 -20.46
N GLU A 30 4.50 -12.59 -19.48
CA GLU A 30 4.73 -14.03 -19.63
C GLU A 30 3.40 -14.76 -19.75
N PHE A 31 3.34 -15.70 -20.68
CA PHE A 31 2.19 -16.58 -20.88
C PHE A 31 2.65 -18.02 -20.70
N GLU A 32 1.97 -18.75 -19.82
CA GLU A 32 2.31 -20.12 -19.45
C GLU A 32 1.05 -20.99 -19.54
N THR A 33 1.21 -22.21 -20.05
CA THR A 33 0.17 -23.24 -20.15
C THR A 33 0.84 -24.59 -20.03
N ASP A 34 0.12 -25.59 -19.55
CA ASP A 34 0.55 -26.98 -19.61
C ASP A 34 0.28 -27.60 -20.99
N ASP A 35 0.98 -28.71 -21.25
CA ASP A 35 0.82 -29.50 -22.47
C ASP A 35 -0.60 -30.07 -22.63
N ASP A 36 -1.27 -30.36 -21.50
CA ASP A 36 -2.65 -30.85 -21.47
C ASP A 36 -3.70 -29.73 -21.64
N HIS A 37 -3.27 -28.46 -21.72
CA HIS A 37 -4.12 -27.28 -21.83
C HIS A 37 -5.18 -27.19 -20.71
N SER A 38 -4.85 -27.68 -19.51
CA SER A 38 -5.72 -27.64 -18.33
C SER A 38 -5.70 -26.28 -17.64
N TYR A 39 -4.65 -25.47 -17.86
CA TYR A 39 -4.58 -24.12 -17.33
C TYR A 39 -3.87 -23.14 -18.27
N PHE A 40 -4.09 -21.86 -17.97
CA PHE A 40 -3.40 -20.75 -18.62
C PHE A 40 -3.12 -19.65 -17.59
N ILE A 41 -1.87 -19.21 -17.52
CA ILE A 41 -1.41 -18.15 -16.63
C ILE A 41 -0.86 -17.00 -17.47
N SER A 42 -1.25 -15.78 -17.12
CA SER A 42 -0.67 -14.54 -17.64
C SER A 42 -0.03 -13.74 -16.52
N ARG A 43 1.27 -13.46 -16.63
CA ARG A 43 2.00 -12.61 -15.67
C ARG A 43 2.29 -11.26 -16.31
N PHE A 44 1.91 -10.19 -15.60
CA PHE A 44 2.21 -8.81 -15.96
C PHE A 44 3.16 -8.23 -14.93
N PHE A 45 4.21 -7.59 -15.40
CA PHE A 45 5.18 -6.94 -14.52
C PHE A 45 4.80 -5.49 -14.27
N VAL A 46 5.15 -5.00 -13.09
CA VAL A 46 4.96 -3.60 -12.71
C VAL A 46 5.82 -2.72 -13.61
N HIS A 47 5.25 -1.62 -14.10
CA HIS A 47 5.98 -0.64 -14.90
C HIS A 47 6.91 0.20 -14.01
N GLU A 48 8.13 0.48 -14.48
CA GLU A 48 9.20 1.14 -13.72
C GLU A 48 8.77 2.46 -13.07
N ALA A 49 7.99 3.29 -13.78
CA ALA A 49 7.40 4.52 -13.25
C ALA A 49 6.61 4.37 -11.94
N PHE A 50 6.13 3.18 -11.59
CA PHE A 50 5.42 2.93 -10.32
C PHE A 50 6.34 2.42 -9.20
N LEU A 51 7.58 2.03 -9.51
CA LEU A 51 8.56 1.58 -8.52
C LEU A 51 9.25 2.76 -7.83
N GLU A 52 9.42 3.88 -8.52
CA GLU A 52 10.01 5.11 -7.95
C GLU A 52 9.10 5.70 -6.85
N ASP A 53 7.79 5.64 -7.06
CA ASP A 53 6.76 6.15 -6.15
C ASP A 53 6.55 5.26 -4.89
N GLU A 54 7.02 4.01 -4.91
CA GLU A 54 6.98 3.12 -3.72
C GLU A 54 8.05 3.53 -2.70
N ASN A 55 9.25 3.92 -3.15
CA ASN A 55 10.28 4.46 -2.26
C ASN A 55 9.85 5.80 -1.66
N GLU A 56 9.25 6.70 -2.44
CA GLU A 56 8.78 7.99 -1.90
C GLU A 56 7.59 7.81 -0.96
N ARG A 57 6.63 6.92 -1.27
CA ARG A 57 5.50 6.63 -0.37
C ARG A 57 5.96 5.96 0.92
N SER A 58 6.81 4.94 0.88
CA SER A 58 7.32 4.29 2.08
C SER A 58 8.16 5.26 2.95
N LEU A 59 8.98 6.12 2.35
CA LEU A 59 9.69 7.19 3.08
C LEU A 59 8.73 8.22 3.69
N SER A 60 7.65 8.57 2.99
CA SER A 60 6.66 9.54 3.49
C SER A 60 5.83 8.98 4.65
N GLU A 61 5.49 7.70 4.62
CA GLU A 61 4.78 7.00 5.70
C GLU A 61 5.63 6.84 6.95
N GLU A 62 6.93 6.54 6.80
CA GLU A 62 7.87 6.50 7.93
C GLU A 62 8.06 7.89 8.55
N LYS A 63 8.18 8.94 7.72
CA LYS A 63 8.32 10.33 8.17
C LYS A 63 7.07 10.83 8.90
N GLU A 64 5.88 10.46 8.43
CA GLU A 64 4.63 10.85 9.08
C GLU A 64 4.44 10.15 10.43
N LYS A 65 4.90 8.91 10.59
CA LYS A 65 4.93 8.24 11.90
C LYS A 65 5.93 8.89 12.85
N GLU A 66 7.13 9.21 12.38
CA GLU A 66 8.17 9.87 13.18
C GLU A 66 7.73 11.26 13.67
N LEU A 67 7.05 12.04 12.82
CA LEU A 67 6.48 13.34 13.21
C LEU A 67 5.36 13.21 14.25
N LYS A 68 4.50 12.19 14.15
CA LYS A 68 3.42 11.93 15.13
C LYS A 68 3.94 11.45 16.49
N ASP A 69 5.10 10.81 16.53
CA ASP A 69 5.72 10.34 17.77
C ASP A 69 6.46 11.47 18.52
N LEU A 70 6.90 12.51 17.81
CA LEU A 70 7.51 13.72 18.40
C LEU A 70 6.49 14.71 19.01
N GLU A 71 5.23 14.74 18.52
CA GLU A 71 4.18 15.63 19.07
C GLU A 71 3.55 15.14 20.38
N LYS A 72 3.86 13.92 20.84
CA LYS A 72 3.38 13.40 22.13
C LYS A 72 4.25 13.90 23.29
N GLU A 73 4.13 15.18 23.61
CA GLU A 73 4.68 15.78 24.83
C GLU A 73 4.13 15.09 26.11
N PRO A 74 4.96 14.75 27.10
CA PRO A 74 4.52 14.12 28.33
C PRO A 74 3.94 15.17 29.28
N LYS A 75 2.60 15.23 29.42
CA LYS A 75 1.96 16.04 30.47
C LYS A 75 2.25 15.48 31.87
N LYS A 76 3.35 15.93 32.48
CA LYS A 76 3.69 15.72 33.90
C LYS A 76 2.90 16.67 34.82
N SER A 77 2.24 16.07 35.81
CA SER A 77 2.06 16.52 37.21
C SER A 77 1.38 17.88 37.50
N GLN A 78 0.25 17.82 38.23
CA GLN A 78 0.10 18.36 39.60
C GLN A 78 -1.35 18.18 40.10
N LYS A 79 -1.58 17.27 41.05
CA LYS A 79 -2.73 17.36 41.96
C LYS A 79 -2.27 16.94 43.36
N GLY A 80 -2.38 17.89 44.28
CA GLY A 80 -1.71 17.90 45.58
C GLY A 80 -2.17 16.78 46.51
N ALA A 81 -1.18 16.15 47.15
CA ALA A 81 -1.35 15.47 48.41
C ALA A 81 -1.17 16.52 49.54
N LYS A 82 -2.27 16.98 50.12
CA LYS A 82 -2.27 17.51 51.50
C LYS A 82 -3.10 16.55 52.35
N LYS A 83 -2.43 15.60 52.99
CA LYS A 83 -2.94 14.91 54.18
C LYS A 83 -2.18 15.49 55.36
N GLU A 84 -2.85 16.32 56.16
CA GLU A 84 -2.33 16.75 57.47
C GLU A 84 -2.47 15.60 58.47
N PRO A 85 -1.42 15.23 59.22
CA PRO A 85 -1.53 14.23 60.28
C PRO A 85 -2.02 14.87 61.58
N LYS A 86 -3.00 14.23 62.22
CA LYS A 86 -3.46 14.54 63.59
C LYS A 86 -2.38 14.17 64.59
N GLN A 87 -1.98 15.08 65.48
CA GLN A 87 -1.42 14.73 66.78
C GLN A 87 -2.00 15.61 67.90
N ASN A 88 -2.07 14.97 69.06
CA ASN A 88 -2.94 15.22 70.20
C ASN A 88 -2.04 15.37 71.45
N ARG A 89 -2.34 16.33 72.34
CA ARG A 89 -1.95 16.49 73.79
C ARG A 89 -1.65 17.98 74.11
N LYS A 90 -2.38 18.61 75.06
CA LYS A 90 -2.16 18.66 76.53
C LYS A 90 -0.76 19.21 76.85
N TYR A 91 -0.55 20.29 77.61
CA TYR A 91 -1.27 20.93 78.72
C TYR A 91 -1.30 22.45 78.55
#